data_AF-A0A6A6FKL7-F1
#
_entry.id   AF-A0A6A6FKL7-F1
#
_cell.length_a   1.000
_cell.length_b   1.000
_cell.length_c   1.000
_cell.angle_alpha   90.00
_cell.angle_beta   90.00
_cell.angle_gamma   90.00
#
_symmetry.space_group_name_H-M   'P 1'
#
loop_
_entity.id
_entity.type
_entity.pdbx_description
1 polymer ?
#
loop_
_entity_poly.entity_id
_entity_poly.type
_entity_poly.pdbx_seq_one_letter_code
_entity_poly.pdbx_strand_id
1 'polypeptide(L)'
;GLPLEELESLYSRALARFPGTFSAYHLSPNAILSDRDANTDLKLPLPLLKEITAQRLLRGDSRQAYLALDTAFRLVPTTINPGFIRPFLEQQPISEAYTVFALACRAGLSLPMAYVRLLVSRLRTTATEDTSVQHRIAILRAMLATTFLHVGATGKALSNTLSELIIATTCVFRLPGIDTMEDVNRKKLIDEVLLFIGRMIETFARYGTLPSPSAFNSILINVAGHGRSIETLETVLQDFEAMNLERSSVTRRTLLAVAGLWEDKDLVEDFWNQIVEARESRREGPESTDFFVLSKAVRATGQVSFAEEQFEKLKGFIPIGQHRFVESALSQAREPRDVPNPANGPSVTFEELHGGLQKLNADIAMLEAMSKDGAFVQDYSDKMLPLRLLPADGALDAPEAIMREVYDMMTTEQSTPSAELKEAGEEASPDASQPASIAHRSVTNLTLSDLRYETWKNLNYLLRLAEKHDSLYNEVLNRSIANVERPPERELGLTKEELDDMHDFGLSEVPRDRGTNSRVTLDDYKKEVMRLRGVSETP
;
A
#
# COMPACT_ATOMS: atom_id res chain seq x y z
N GLY A 1 5.94 -16.73 -27.65
CA GLY A 1 4.49 -16.45 -27.66
C GLY A 1 4.13 -15.71 -28.93
N LEU A 2 2.85 -15.62 -29.28
CA LEU A 2 2.41 -14.87 -30.47
C LEU A 2 2.80 -13.38 -30.36
N PRO A 3 3.09 -12.68 -31.48
CA PRO A 3 3.25 -11.23 -31.52
C PRO A 3 2.02 -10.50 -30.95
N LEU A 4 2.22 -9.33 -30.35
CA LEU A 4 1.14 -8.52 -29.75
C LEU A 4 0.02 -8.21 -30.75
N GLU A 5 0.39 -7.89 -32.01
CA GLU A 5 -0.57 -7.58 -33.08
C GLU A 5 -1.49 -8.77 -33.42
N GLU A 6 -0.94 -9.98 -33.49
CA GLU A 6 -1.74 -11.19 -33.77
C GLU A 6 -2.70 -11.50 -32.61
N LEU A 7 -2.25 -11.22 -31.38
CA LEU A 7 -3.04 -11.40 -30.16
C LEU A 7 -4.21 -10.41 -30.11
N GLU A 8 -3.97 -9.12 -30.41
CA GLU A 8 -5.03 -8.10 -30.48
C GLU A 8 -6.04 -8.37 -31.61
N SER A 9 -5.57 -8.89 -32.74
CA SER A 9 -6.47 -9.37 -33.81
C SER A 9 -7.34 -10.55 -33.36
N LEU A 10 -6.78 -11.49 -32.58
CA LEU A 10 -7.54 -12.59 -31.99
C LEU A 10 -8.59 -12.07 -30.99
N TYR A 11 -8.23 -11.11 -30.14
CA TYR A 11 -9.16 -10.48 -29.19
C TYR A 11 -10.30 -9.75 -29.88
N SER A 12 -9.99 -8.95 -30.89
CA SER A 12 -11.00 -8.26 -31.71
C SER A 12 -11.99 -9.23 -32.34
N ARG A 13 -11.49 -10.34 -32.93
CA ARG A 13 -12.35 -11.40 -33.47
C ARG A 13 -13.17 -12.10 -32.39
N ALA A 14 -12.61 -12.34 -31.20
CA ALA A 14 -13.33 -12.96 -30.09
C ALA A 14 -14.49 -12.10 -29.60
N LEU A 15 -14.30 -10.78 -29.50
CA LEU A 15 -15.36 -9.84 -29.10
C LEU A 15 -16.46 -9.71 -30.17
N ALA A 16 -16.11 -9.85 -31.44
CA ALA A 16 -17.06 -9.84 -32.55
C ALA A 16 -17.95 -11.11 -32.65
N ARG A 17 -17.56 -12.21 -31.99
CA ARG A 17 -18.29 -13.51 -32.02
C ARG A 17 -19.56 -13.56 -31.18
N PHE A 18 -19.94 -12.48 -30.49
CA PHE A 18 -21.16 -12.41 -29.70
C PHE A 18 -22.24 -11.58 -30.42
N PRO A 19 -22.82 -12.09 -31.55
CA PRO A 19 -23.82 -11.36 -32.32
C PRO A 19 -25.06 -11.10 -31.47
N GLY A 20 -25.67 -9.91 -31.63
CA GLY A 20 -26.89 -9.51 -30.93
C GLY A 20 -26.68 -8.77 -29.59
N THR A 21 -25.46 -8.72 -29.04
CA THR A 21 -25.16 -7.96 -27.81
C THR A 21 -24.30 -6.72 -28.05
N PHE A 22 -23.89 -6.46 -29.29
CA PHE A 22 -22.95 -5.38 -29.65
C PHE A 22 -21.72 -5.32 -28.73
N SER A 23 -21.23 -6.49 -28.27
CA SER A 23 -20.15 -6.60 -27.28
C SER A 23 -18.88 -5.86 -27.70
N ALA A 24 -18.52 -5.90 -28.98
CA ALA A 24 -17.37 -5.17 -29.51
C ALA A 24 -17.48 -3.64 -29.35
N TYR A 25 -18.69 -3.10 -29.47
CA TYR A 25 -18.95 -1.69 -29.19
C TYR A 25 -18.90 -1.41 -27.70
N HIS A 26 -19.73 -2.09 -26.89
CA HIS A 26 -19.85 -1.78 -25.46
C HIS A 26 -18.55 -1.98 -24.67
N LEU A 27 -17.72 -2.94 -25.08
CA LEU A 27 -16.41 -3.22 -24.48
C LEU A 27 -15.27 -2.38 -25.09
N SER A 28 -15.57 -1.49 -26.03
CA SER A 28 -14.58 -0.55 -26.53
C SER A 28 -14.30 0.54 -25.48
N PRO A 29 -13.07 1.07 -25.40
CA PRO A 29 -12.70 2.08 -24.39
C PRO A 29 -13.56 3.34 -24.39
N ASN A 30 -14.07 3.74 -25.56
CA ASN A 30 -14.78 5.01 -25.75
C ASN A 30 -16.26 4.83 -26.07
N ALA A 31 -16.84 3.66 -25.76
CA ALA A 31 -18.28 3.48 -25.94
C ALA A 31 -19.06 4.44 -25.04
N ILE A 32 -20.10 5.04 -25.61
CA ILE A 32 -21.00 5.94 -24.89
C ILE A 32 -22.02 5.09 -24.11
N LEU A 33 -22.33 5.53 -22.89
CA LEU A 33 -23.43 4.99 -22.10
C LEU A 33 -24.67 5.84 -22.36
N SER A 34 -25.81 5.20 -22.56
CA SER A 34 -27.10 5.89 -22.75
C SER A 34 -27.56 6.63 -21.48
N ASP A 35 -27.27 6.07 -20.31
CA ASP A 35 -27.54 6.69 -19.00
C ASP A 35 -26.37 6.38 -18.04
N ARG A 36 -25.80 7.44 -17.46
CA ARG A 36 -24.66 7.38 -16.54
C ARG A 36 -25.06 7.18 -15.08
N ASP A 37 -26.33 7.23 -14.75
CA ASP A 37 -26.83 6.94 -13.41
C ASP A 37 -27.45 5.55 -13.31
N ALA A 38 -27.72 4.91 -14.46
CA ALA A 38 -28.24 3.55 -14.52
C ALA A 38 -27.15 2.47 -14.50
N ASN A 39 -27.52 1.30 -13.97
CA ASN A 39 -26.77 0.07 -14.13
C ASN A 39 -26.82 -0.40 -15.59
N THR A 40 -25.77 -1.09 -16.02
CA THR A 40 -25.73 -1.69 -17.36
C THR A 40 -26.37 -3.08 -17.33
N ASP A 41 -27.57 -3.23 -17.92
CA ASP A 41 -28.30 -4.51 -17.97
C ASP A 41 -27.87 -5.44 -19.13
N LEU A 42 -26.75 -5.13 -19.79
CA LEU A 42 -26.23 -5.88 -20.93
C LEU A 42 -25.46 -7.13 -20.47
N LYS A 43 -25.78 -8.29 -21.07
CA LYS A 43 -25.03 -9.54 -20.87
C LYS A 43 -23.71 -9.51 -21.64
N LEU A 44 -22.71 -8.82 -21.09
CA LEU A 44 -21.38 -8.67 -21.69
C LEU A 44 -20.40 -9.75 -21.18
N PRO A 45 -19.46 -10.23 -22.02
CA PRO A 45 -18.47 -11.23 -21.63
C PRO A 45 -17.33 -10.62 -20.79
N LEU A 46 -17.65 -10.07 -19.62
CA LEU A 46 -16.67 -9.49 -18.68
C LEU A 46 -15.54 -10.46 -18.26
N PRO A 47 -15.77 -11.78 -18.12
CA PRO A 47 -14.67 -12.73 -17.89
C PRO A 47 -13.66 -12.76 -19.05
N LEU A 48 -14.10 -12.60 -20.30
CA LEU A 48 -13.19 -12.51 -21.44
C LEU A 48 -12.39 -11.20 -21.39
N LEU A 49 -13.05 -10.07 -21.09
CA LEU A 49 -12.36 -8.79 -20.92
C LEU A 49 -11.28 -8.88 -19.82
N LYS A 50 -11.58 -9.56 -18.71
CA LYS A 50 -10.61 -9.82 -17.64
C LYS A 50 -9.37 -10.53 -18.15
N GLU A 51 -9.55 -11.65 -18.85
CA GLU A 51 -8.40 -12.45 -19.32
C GLU A 51 -7.60 -11.69 -20.39
N ILE A 52 -8.27 -10.95 -21.29
CA ILE A 52 -7.60 -10.04 -22.24
C ILE A 52 -6.76 -9.00 -21.49
N THR A 53 -7.32 -8.38 -20.46
CA THR A 53 -6.63 -7.36 -19.64
C THR A 53 -5.40 -7.92 -18.94
N ALA A 54 -5.53 -9.10 -18.32
CA ALA A 54 -4.41 -9.77 -17.67
C ALA A 54 -3.28 -10.10 -18.66
N GLN A 55 -3.62 -10.56 -19.86
CA GLN A 55 -2.61 -10.85 -20.89
C GLN A 55 -1.95 -9.58 -21.43
N ARG A 56 -2.67 -8.47 -21.58
CA ARG A 56 -2.10 -7.16 -21.97
C ARG A 56 -1.05 -6.68 -20.96
N LEU A 57 -1.35 -6.76 -19.66
CA LEU A 57 -0.38 -6.43 -18.61
C LEU A 57 0.88 -7.32 -18.68
N LEU A 58 0.71 -8.63 -18.83
CA LEU A 58 1.84 -9.57 -18.96
C LEU A 58 2.69 -9.34 -20.22
N ARG A 59 2.14 -8.65 -21.23
CA ARG A 59 2.81 -8.31 -22.49
C ARG A 59 3.39 -6.89 -22.49
N GLY A 60 3.19 -6.12 -21.42
CA GLY A 60 3.62 -4.73 -21.35
C GLY A 60 2.75 -3.76 -22.16
N ASP A 61 1.52 -4.13 -22.53
CA ASP A 61 0.54 -3.21 -23.10
C ASP A 61 -0.33 -2.61 -21.98
N SER A 62 0.31 -1.88 -21.07
CA SER A 62 -0.35 -1.31 -19.90
C SER A 62 -1.44 -0.31 -20.31
N ARG A 63 -1.21 0.47 -21.38
CA ARG A 63 -2.22 1.40 -21.92
C ARG A 63 -3.54 0.69 -22.23
N GLN A 64 -3.53 -0.37 -23.04
CA GLN A 64 -4.76 -1.09 -23.39
C GLN A 64 -5.35 -1.87 -22.22
N ALA A 65 -4.54 -2.25 -21.22
CA ALA A 65 -5.04 -2.84 -19.99
C ALA A 65 -5.81 -1.81 -19.14
N TYR A 66 -5.28 -0.59 -18.97
CA TYR A 66 -5.97 0.48 -18.24
C TYR A 66 -7.25 0.93 -18.95
N LEU A 67 -7.27 0.99 -20.29
CA LEU A 67 -8.49 1.26 -21.04
C LEU A 67 -9.56 0.15 -20.87
N ALA A 68 -9.14 -1.11 -20.70
CA ALA A 68 -10.05 -2.20 -20.36
C ALA A 68 -10.54 -2.11 -18.90
N LEU A 69 -9.71 -1.64 -17.97
CA LEU A 69 -10.12 -1.34 -16.60
C LEU A 69 -11.14 -0.20 -16.54
N ASP A 70 -10.90 0.90 -17.28
CA ASP A 70 -11.85 2.01 -17.47
C ASP A 70 -13.19 1.49 -17.98
N THR A 71 -13.15 0.60 -18.99
CA THR A 71 -14.35 -0.05 -19.53
C THR A 71 -15.08 -0.87 -18.47
N ALA A 72 -14.37 -1.65 -17.63
CA ALA A 72 -15.00 -2.43 -16.57
C ALA A 72 -15.70 -1.54 -15.54
N PHE A 73 -15.05 -0.46 -15.08
CA PHE A 73 -15.67 0.49 -14.14
C PHE A 73 -16.78 1.31 -14.78
N ARG A 74 -16.69 1.64 -16.07
CA ARG A 74 -17.77 2.30 -16.80
C ARG A 74 -19.03 1.43 -16.82
N LEU A 75 -18.89 0.14 -17.12
CA LEU A 75 -20.03 -0.76 -17.26
C LEU A 75 -20.62 -1.22 -15.93
N VAL A 76 -19.77 -1.62 -14.98
CA VAL A 76 -20.17 -2.28 -13.72
C VAL A 76 -19.41 -1.75 -12.51
N PRO A 77 -19.44 -0.43 -12.23
CA PRO A 77 -18.54 0.24 -11.27
C PRO A 77 -18.51 -0.38 -9.87
N THR A 78 -19.62 -0.96 -9.41
CA THR A 78 -19.80 -1.47 -8.04
C THR A 78 -19.79 -3.00 -7.94
N THR A 79 -19.67 -3.72 -9.07
CA THR A 79 -19.77 -5.20 -9.10
C THR A 79 -18.64 -5.87 -9.88
N ILE A 80 -17.55 -5.15 -10.15
CA ILE A 80 -16.33 -5.73 -10.72
C ILE A 80 -15.84 -6.88 -9.85
N ASN A 81 -15.56 -8.03 -10.50
CA ASN A 81 -14.97 -9.17 -9.83
C ASN A 81 -13.55 -8.81 -9.31
N PRO A 82 -13.20 -9.09 -8.05
CA PRO A 82 -11.86 -8.78 -7.52
C PRO A 82 -10.71 -9.43 -8.31
N GLY A 83 -10.95 -10.55 -8.97
CA GLY A 83 -9.99 -11.18 -9.88
C GLY A 83 -9.65 -10.35 -11.12
N PHE A 84 -10.47 -9.34 -11.48
CA PHE A 84 -10.15 -8.34 -12.50
C PHE A 84 -9.13 -7.31 -11.99
N ILE A 85 -9.19 -6.99 -10.71
CA ILE A 85 -8.29 -6.02 -10.06
C ILE A 85 -6.92 -6.65 -9.78
N ARG A 86 -6.90 -7.96 -9.46
CA ARG A 86 -5.70 -8.71 -9.08
C ARG A 86 -4.45 -8.47 -9.96
N PRO A 87 -4.52 -8.58 -11.31
CA PRO A 87 -3.34 -8.43 -12.14
C PRO A 87 -2.67 -7.07 -12.01
N PHE A 88 -3.44 -5.98 -11.82
CA PHE A 88 -2.89 -4.65 -11.58
C PHE A 88 -2.13 -4.58 -10.26
N LEU A 89 -2.64 -5.23 -9.21
CA LEU A 89 -1.99 -5.25 -7.91
C LEU A 89 -0.71 -6.09 -7.86
N GLU A 90 -0.62 -7.12 -8.71
CA GLU A 90 0.52 -8.04 -8.75
C GLU A 90 1.60 -7.61 -9.75
N GLN A 91 1.22 -7.02 -10.89
CA GLN A 91 2.12 -6.83 -12.04
C GLN A 91 2.54 -5.38 -12.28
N GLN A 92 1.93 -4.40 -11.59
CA GLN A 92 2.24 -2.98 -11.82
C GLN A 92 3.02 -2.38 -10.64
N PRO A 93 3.80 -1.32 -10.89
CA PRO A 93 4.42 -0.48 -9.85
C PRO A 93 3.44 -0.08 -8.76
N ILE A 94 3.95 0.14 -7.55
CA ILE A 94 3.08 0.29 -6.37
C ILE A 94 2.25 1.57 -6.39
N SER A 95 2.73 2.64 -7.03
CA SER A 95 2.00 3.89 -7.28
C SER A 95 0.74 3.67 -8.13
N GLU A 96 0.84 2.85 -9.16
CA GLU A 96 -0.29 2.43 -10.00
C GLU A 96 -1.23 1.47 -9.25
N ALA A 97 -0.66 0.43 -8.63
CA ALA A 97 -1.41 -0.59 -7.89
C ALA A 97 -2.24 0.00 -6.74
N TYR A 98 -1.67 0.97 -6.00
CA TYR A 98 -2.37 1.70 -4.96
C TYR A 98 -3.60 2.45 -5.51
N THR A 99 -3.44 3.14 -6.64
CA THR A 99 -4.52 3.94 -7.24
C THR A 99 -5.68 3.04 -7.68
N VAL A 100 -5.37 1.90 -8.33
CA VAL A 100 -6.37 0.91 -8.71
C VAL A 100 -7.09 0.34 -7.47
N PHE A 101 -6.34 0.03 -6.42
CA PHE A 101 -6.91 -0.42 -5.14
C PHE A 101 -7.82 0.64 -4.51
N ALA A 102 -7.40 1.91 -4.49
CA ALA A 102 -8.15 3.01 -3.93
C ALA A 102 -9.46 3.26 -4.68
N LEU A 103 -9.46 3.17 -6.01
CA LEU A 103 -10.66 3.24 -6.84
C LEU A 103 -11.65 2.10 -6.53
N ALA A 104 -11.15 0.87 -6.42
CA ALA A 104 -11.96 -0.28 -6.05
C ALA A 104 -12.60 -0.11 -4.65
N CYS A 105 -11.82 0.35 -3.66
CA CYS A 105 -12.35 0.66 -2.33
C CYS A 105 -13.37 1.80 -2.36
N ARG A 106 -13.11 2.87 -3.11
CA ARG A 106 -14.05 4.00 -3.28
C ARG A 106 -15.39 3.52 -3.86
N ALA A 107 -15.36 2.64 -4.85
CA ALA A 107 -16.56 2.04 -5.44
C ALA A 107 -17.28 1.03 -4.51
N GLY A 108 -16.70 0.73 -3.35
CA GLY A 108 -17.26 -0.20 -2.38
C GLY A 108 -17.05 -1.67 -2.73
N LEU A 109 -16.05 -1.98 -3.56
CA LEU A 109 -15.71 -3.36 -3.90
C LEU A 109 -15.09 -4.05 -2.67
N SER A 110 -15.67 -5.19 -2.27
CA SER A 110 -15.12 -6.03 -1.21
C SER A 110 -13.91 -6.81 -1.73
N LEU A 111 -12.73 -6.18 -1.70
CA LEU A 111 -11.48 -6.83 -2.10
C LEU A 111 -11.01 -7.89 -1.09
N PRO A 112 -10.45 -9.02 -1.55
CA PRO A 112 -9.82 -10.00 -0.68
C PRO A 112 -8.75 -9.38 0.22
N MET A 113 -8.73 -9.80 1.48
CA MET A 113 -7.77 -9.34 2.48
C MET A 113 -6.30 -9.58 2.07
N ALA A 114 -6.06 -10.59 1.24
CA ALA A 114 -4.74 -10.86 0.65
C ALA A 114 -4.20 -9.67 -0.17
N TYR A 115 -5.08 -8.86 -0.78
CA TYR A 115 -4.69 -7.72 -1.62
C TYR A 115 -4.23 -6.53 -0.78
N VAL A 116 -4.92 -6.26 0.34
CA VAL A 116 -4.49 -5.25 1.32
C VAL A 116 -3.12 -5.62 1.89
N ARG A 117 -2.97 -6.89 2.30
CA ARG A 117 -1.70 -7.41 2.81
C ARG A 117 -0.58 -7.28 1.79
N LEU A 118 -0.86 -7.59 0.51
CA LEU A 118 0.12 -7.45 -0.57
C LEU A 118 0.62 -6.00 -0.67
N LEU A 119 -0.29 -5.02 -0.73
CA LEU A 119 0.09 -3.60 -0.85
C LEU A 119 0.84 -3.08 0.39
N VAL A 120 0.32 -3.35 1.59
CA VAL A 120 0.97 -2.93 2.85
C VAL A 120 2.35 -3.56 2.98
N SER A 121 2.50 -4.84 2.60
CA SER A 121 3.81 -5.50 2.59
C SER A 121 4.76 -4.90 1.56
N ARG A 122 4.29 -4.60 0.35
CA ARG A 122 5.11 -3.96 -0.69
C ARG A 122 5.60 -2.57 -0.26
N LEU A 123 4.71 -1.75 0.31
CA LEU A 123 5.04 -0.44 0.88
C LEU A 123 6.12 -0.59 1.96
N ARG A 124 5.94 -1.51 2.90
CA ARG A 124 6.91 -1.75 3.97
C ARG A 124 8.27 -2.21 3.43
N THR A 125 8.31 -3.09 2.44
CA THR A 125 9.58 -3.56 1.85
C THR A 125 10.37 -2.46 1.14
N THR A 126 9.69 -1.39 0.70
CA THR A 126 10.34 -0.20 0.15
C THR A 126 11.09 0.62 1.22
N ALA A 127 10.71 0.51 2.50
CA ALA A 127 11.38 1.17 3.61
C ALA A 127 12.66 0.42 4.04
N THR A 128 13.66 0.35 3.15
CA THR A 128 14.98 -0.26 3.41
C THR A 128 15.79 0.55 4.41
N GLU A 129 16.89 0.01 4.94
CA GLU A 129 17.78 0.70 5.92
C GLU A 129 18.31 2.05 5.40
N ASP A 130 18.55 2.17 4.09
CA ASP A 130 19.07 3.39 3.44
C ASP A 130 18.00 4.46 3.13
N THR A 131 16.74 4.20 3.48
CA THR A 131 15.62 5.12 3.21
C THR A 131 15.64 6.29 4.20
N SER A 132 15.50 7.53 3.67
CA SER A 132 15.46 8.74 4.49
C SER A 132 14.27 8.73 5.46
N VAL A 133 14.34 9.54 6.52
CA VAL A 133 13.25 9.63 7.51
C VAL A 133 11.95 10.10 6.87
N GLN A 134 12.03 11.10 6.00
CA GLN A 134 10.88 11.65 5.28
C GLN A 134 10.20 10.56 4.43
N HIS A 135 11.00 9.75 3.73
CA HIS A 135 10.50 8.62 2.94
C HIS A 135 9.84 7.55 3.82
N ARG A 136 10.44 7.19 4.97
CA ARG A 136 9.82 6.24 5.91
C ARG A 136 8.47 6.73 6.43
N ILE A 137 8.39 8.02 6.77
CA ILE A 137 7.14 8.64 7.21
C ILE A 137 6.11 8.62 6.07
N ALA A 138 6.49 9.00 4.86
CA ALA A 138 5.59 8.96 3.69
C ALA A 138 5.06 7.55 3.41
N ILE A 139 5.90 6.51 3.51
CA ILE A 139 5.49 5.11 3.39
C ILE A 139 4.49 4.72 4.50
N LEU A 140 4.74 5.11 5.74
CA LEU A 140 3.82 4.86 6.86
C LEU A 140 2.45 5.54 6.63
N ARG A 141 2.45 6.79 6.14
CA ARG A 141 1.22 7.50 5.75
C ARG A 141 0.47 6.77 4.63
N ALA A 142 1.18 6.25 3.63
CA ALA A 142 0.59 5.42 2.57
C ALA A 142 0.01 4.10 3.09
N MET A 143 0.66 3.44 4.06
CA MET A 143 0.12 2.24 4.72
C MET A 143 -1.16 2.55 5.51
N LEU A 144 -1.19 3.67 6.24
CA LEU A 144 -2.39 4.15 6.94
C LEU A 144 -3.51 4.47 5.97
N ALA A 145 -3.23 5.18 4.88
CA ALA A 145 -4.22 5.50 3.85
C ALA A 145 -4.80 4.25 3.17
N THR A 146 -3.94 3.26 2.87
CA THR A 146 -4.37 1.94 2.34
C THR A 146 -5.33 1.26 3.31
N THR A 147 -5.02 1.31 4.60
CA THR A 147 -5.85 0.74 5.67
C THR A 147 -7.17 1.49 5.79
N PHE A 148 -7.13 2.81 5.82
CA PHE A 148 -8.31 3.69 5.89
C PHE A 148 -9.30 3.39 4.77
N LEU A 149 -8.83 3.33 3.53
CA LEU A 149 -9.65 3.03 2.36
C LEU A 149 -10.33 1.65 2.46
N HIS A 150 -9.58 0.63 2.89
CA HIS A 150 -10.11 -0.73 3.04
C HIS A 150 -11.15 -0.82 4.15
N VAL A 151 -10.81 -0.29 5.33
CA VAL A 151 -11.68 -0.33 6.50
C VAL A 151 -12.95 0.44 6.19
N GLY A 152 -12.86 1.62 5.57
CA GLY A 152 -14.06 2.37 5.21
C GLY A 152 -14.89 1.71 4.11
N ALA A 153 -14.29 1.00 3.15
CA ALA A 153 -15.03 0.29 2.12
C ALA A 153 -15.73 -0.99 2.62
N THR A 154 -15.23 -1.62 3.68
CA THR A 154 -15.68 -2.95 4.12
C THR A 154 -16.26 -2.99 5.54
N GLY A 155 -16.02 -1.95 6.34
CA GLY A 155 -16.27 -1.95 7.77
C GLY A 155 -15.39 -2.94 8.55
N LYS A 156 -14.32 -3.47 7.96
CA LYS A 156 -13.49 -4.54 8.56
C LYS A 156 -12.02 -4.14 8.66
N ALA A 157 -11.43 -4.41 9.82
CA ALA A 157 -10.00 -4.25 10.07
C ALA A 157 -9.29 -5.62 10.12
N LEU A 158 -7.95 -5.58 10.07
CA LEU A 158 -7.10 -6.76 9.95
C LEU A 158 -6.00 -6.75 11.01
N SER A 159 -5.88 -7.84 11.78
CA SER A 159 -4.83 -7.98 12.81
C SER A 159 -3.43 -7.91 12.18
N ASN A 160 -3.23 -8.59 11.05
CA ASN A 160 -1.95 -8.54 10.34
C ASN A 160 -1.61 -7.11 9.88
N THR A 161 -2.59 -6.34 9.39
CA THR A 161 -2.34 -4.95 8.97
C THR A 161 -1.96 -4.06 10.15
N LEU A 162 -2.65 -4.22 11.29
CA LEU A 162 -2.27 -3.54 12.54
C LEU A 162 -0.84 -3.89 12.94
N SER A 163 -0.50 -5.18 12.93
CA SER A 163 0.85 -5.61 13.28
C SER A 163 1.91 -5.06 12.33
N GLU A 164 1.65 -5.03 11.03
CA GLU A 164 2.56 -4.45 10.04
C GLU A 164 2.73 -2.93 10.23
N LEU A 165 1.66 -2.20 10.55
CA LEU A 165 1.73 -0.78 10.89
C LEU A 165 2.56 -0.53 12.15
N ILE A 166 2.33 -1.30 13.22
CA ILE A 166 3.11 -1.21 14.46
C ILE A 166 4.57 -1.54 14.19
N ILE A 167 4.87 -2.63 13.48
CA ILE A 167 6.24 -3.02 13.13
C ILE A 167 6.95 -1.92 12.36
N ALA A 168 6.32 -1.41 11.30
CA ALA A 168 6.89 -0.36 10.48
C ALA A 168 7.10 0.94 11.27
N THR A 169 6.18 1.28 12.17
CA THR A 169 6.28 2.45 13.05
C THR A 169 7.46 2.30 14.01
N THR A 170 7.60 1.15 14.70
CA THR A 170 8.68 1.01 15.68
C THR A 170 10.06 0.97 15.02
N CYS A 171 10.16 0.56 13.76
CA CYS A 171 11.42 0.58 13.00
C CYS A 171 12.05 1.97 12.84
N VAL A 172 11.34 3.08 13.14
CA VAL A 172 11.97 4.42 13.18
C VAL A 172 13.13 4.51 14.17
N PHE A 173 13.13 3.71 15.24
CA PHE A 173 14.24 3.67 16.21
C PHE A 173 15.51 3.00 15.67
N ARG A 174 15.47 2.40 14.47
CA ARG A 174 16.65 1.85 13.79
C ARG A 174 17.37 2.89 12.92
N LEU A 175 16.84 4.11 12.83
CA LEU A 175 17.45 5.18 12.04
C LEU A 175 18.82 5.60 12.61
N PRO A 176 19.82 5.88 11.76
CA PRO A 176 21.12 6.38 12.19
C PRO A 176 20.99 7.71 12.96
N GLY A 177 21.55 7.80 14.16
CA GLY A 177 21.50 9.02 15.00
C GLY A 177 20.54 8.92 16.19
N ILE A 178 19.64 7.92 16.23
CA ILE A 178 18.76 7.70 17.38
C ILE A 178 19.54 7.28 18.64
N ASP A 179 20.56 6.45 18.47
CA ASP A 179 21.40 5.92 19.55
C ASP A 179 22.26 6.99 20.23
N THR A 180 22.61 8.04 19.49
CA THR A 180 23.40 9.19 19.95
C THR A 180 22.56 10.41 20.35
N MET A 181 21.24 10.35 20.18
CA MET A 181 20.32 11.43 20.53
C MET A 181 20.26 11.66 22.05
N GLU A 182 20.11 12.91 22.48
CA GLU A 182 19.90 13.24 23.90
C GLU A 182 18.71 12.48 24.51
N ASP A 183 18.87 11.97 25.74
CA ASP A 183 17.87 11.13 26.42
C ASP A 183 16.50 11.81 26.53
N VAL A 184 16.47 13.13 26.73
CA VAL A 184 15.22 13.90 26.81
C VAL A 184 14.46 13.87 25.48
N ASN A 185 15.16 14.06 24.36
CA ASN A 185 14.55 14.03 23.04
C ASN A 185 14.17 12.60 22.64
N ARG A 186 15.02 11.63 22.97
CA ARG A 186 14.74 10.20 22.77
C ARG A 186 13.48 9.76 23.53
N LYS A 187 13.34 10.16 24.80
CA LYS A 187 12.14 9.87 25.60
C LYS A 187 10.87 10.46 24.98
N LYS A 188 10.91 11.72 24.53
CA LYS A 188 9.78 12.34 23.82
C LYS A 188 9.37 11.57 22.57
N LEU A 189 10.34 11.06 21.79
CA LEU A 189 10.03 10.22 20.62
C LEU A 189 9.39 8.89 21.01
N ILE A 190 9.86 8.27 22.09
CA ILE A 190 9.26 7.04 22.64
C ILE A 190 7.81 7.29 23.02
N ASP A 191 7.55 8.35 23.78
CA ASP A 191 6.20 8.73 24.21
C ASP A 191 5.28 8.97 22.99
N GLU A 192 5.76 9.69 21.97
CA GLU A 192 5.00 9.97 20.75
C GLU A 192 4.70 8.70 19.93
N VAL A 193 5.67 7.79 19.80
CA VAL A 193 5.49 6.50 19.10
C VAL A 193 4.54 5.59 19.86
N LEU A 194 4.69 5.48 21.18
CA LEU A 194 3.79 4.68 22.02
C LEU A 194 2.37 5.24 22.03
N LEU A 195 2.21 6.56 22.06
CA LEU A 195 0.91 7.22 21.90
C LEU A 195 0.27 6.86 20.56
N PHE A 196 1.01 6.97 19.46
CA PHE A 196 0.52 6.61 18.13
C PHE A 196 0.14 5.12 18.04
N ILE A 197 0.93 4.22 18.63
CA ILE A 197 0.64 2.77 18.70
C ILE A 197 -0.62 2.51 19.53
N GLY A 198 -0.77 3.14 20.70
CA GLY A 198 -1.95 3.02 21.54
C GLY A 198 -3.22 3.43 20.80
N ARG A 199 -3.16 4.55 20.07
CA ARG A 199 -4.25 5.03 19.20
C ARG A 199 -4.60 4.04 18.09
N MET A 200 -3.61 3.44 17.44
CA MET A 200 -3.84 2.37 16.45
C MET A 200 -4.53 1.15 17.07
N ILE A 201 -4.04 0.67 18.23
CA ILE A 201 -4.62 -0.49 18.92
C ILE A 201 -6.07 -0.21 19.32
N GLU A 202 -6.34 0.95 19.93
CA GLU A 202 -7.69 1.35 20.33
C GLU A 202 -8.64 1.42 19.12
N THR A 203 -8.18 2.05 18.04
CA THR A 203 -8.98 2.18 16.80
C THR A 203 -9.32 0.82 16.21
N PHE A 204 -8.35 -0.09 16.11
CA PHE A 204 -8.58 -1.43 15.56
C PHE A 204 -9.38 -2.34 16.51
N ALA A 205 -9.27 -2.15 17.82
CA ALA A 205 -10.07 -2.87 18.81
C ALA A 205 -11.57 -2.59 18.63
N ARG A 206 -11.95 -1.37 18.21
CA ARG A 206 -13.35 -1.04 17.83
C ARG A 206 -13.88 -1.86 16.65
N TYR A 207 -12.98 -2.37 15.81
CA TYR A 207 -13.28 -3.31 14.72
C TYR A 207 -13.07 -4.78 15.13
N GLY A 208 -12.95 -5.08 16.43
CA GLY A 208 -12.76 -6.43 16.97
C GLY A 208 -11.38 -7.02 16.66
N THR A 209 -10.38 -6.19 16.41
CA THR A 209 -9.04 -6.62 16.00
C THR A 209 -7.99 -6.24 17.04
N LEU A 210 -7.13 -7.20 17.40
CA LEU A 210 -6.02 -7.00 18.33
C LEU A 210 -4.66 -7.24 17.63
N PRO A 211 -3.57 -6.63 18.12
CA PRO A 211 -2.23 -6.85 17.59
C PRO A 211 -1.76 -8.29 17.84
N SER A 212 -0.97 -8.82 16.91
CA SER A 212 -0.33 -10.13 17.08
C SER A 212 0.91 -10.05 17.99
N PRO A 213 1.40 -11.19 18.55
CA PRO A 213 2.64 -11.22 19.31
C PRO A 213 3.87 -10.64 18.58
N SER A 214 3.89 -10.67 17.24
CA SER A 214 4.98 -10.06 16.47
C SER A 214 5.02 -8.54 16.58
N ALA A 215 3.87 -7.88 16.77
CA ALA A 215 3.81 -6.44 17.01
C ALA A 215 4.48 -6.08 18.34
N PHE A 216 4.14 -6.80 19.41
CA PHE A 216 4.77 -6.62 20.73
C PHE A 216 6.27 -6.90 20.71
N ASN A 217 6.72 -7.96 20.03
CA ASN A 217 8.15 -8.22 19.84
C ASN A 217 8.85 -7.07 19.10
N SER A 218 8.17 -6.41 18.16
CA SER A 218 8.72 -5.23 17.48
C SER A 218 8.81 -4.01 18.40
N ILE A 219 7.88 -3.85 19.36
CA ILE A 219 7.96 -2.80 20.38
C ILE A 219 9.13 -3.07 21.32
N LEU A 220 9.29 -4.32 21.77
CA LEU A 220 10.41 -4.75 22.62
C LEU A 220 11.76 -4.46 21.96
N ILE A 221 12.01 -4.96 20.76
CA ILE A 221 13.33 -4.80 20.15
C ILE A 221 13.62 -3.37 19.70
N ASN A 222 12.64 -2.68 19.13
CA ASN A 222 12.89 -1.36 18.53
C ASN A 222 12.67 -0.22 19.52
N VAL A 223 11.57 -0.20 20.28
CA VAL A 223 11.29 0.89 21.21
C VAL A 223 12.05 0.69 22.52
N ALA A 224 11.92 -0.47 23.16
CA ALA A 224 12.65 -0.71 24.41
C ALA A 224 14.16 -0.90 24.17
N GLY A 225 14.53 -1.76 23.20
CA GLY A 225 15.93 -2.03 22.83
C GLY A 225 16.65 -0.81 22.27
N HIS A 226 16.36 -0.44 21.02
CA HIS A 226 17.03 0.70 20.36
C HIS A 226 16.72 2.06 21.01
N GLY A 227 15.50 2.25 21.55
CA GLY A 227 15.15 3.45 22.31
C GLY A 227 15.70 3.49 23.74
N ARG A 228 16.28 2.40 24.25
CA ARG A 228 16.84 2.29 25.62
C ARG A 228 15.84 2.63 26.74
N SER A 229 14.60 2.14 26.62
CA SER A 229 13.55 2.37 27.63
C SER A 229 13.19 1.10 28.39
N ILE A 230 13.64 1.04 29.64
CA ILE A 230 13.29 -0.03 30.60
C ILE A 230 11.78 0.02 30.93
N GLU A 231 11.23 1.22 31.09
CA GLU A 231 9.80 1.44 31.33
C GLU A 231 8.93 0.80 30.23
N THR A 232 9.34 0.92 28.96
CA THR A 232 8.65 0.28 27.83
C THR A 232 8.77 -1.25 27.89
N LEU A 233 9.95 -1.78 28.23
CA LEU A 233 10.14 -3.23 28.40
C LEU A 233 9.19 -3.80 29.45
N GLU A 234 9.15 -3.18 30.63
CA GLU A 234 8.30 -3.62 31.74
C GLU A 234 6.82 -3.56 31.38
N THR A 235 6.38 -2.45 30.77
CA THR A 235 4.99 -2.25 30.35
C THR A 235 4.56 -3.32 29.34
N VAL A 236 5.37 -3.58 28.30
CA VAL A 236 5.03 -4.59 27.30
C VAL A 236 5.00 -6.00 27.89
N LEU A 237 5.89 -6.32 28.84
CA LEU A 237 5.86 -7.61 29.52
C LEU A 237 4.61 -7.78 30.39
N GLN A 238 4.14 -6.72 31.05
CA GLN A 238 2.86 -6.71 31.75
C GLN A 238 1.68 -6.88 30.78
N ASP A 239 1.72 -6.27 29.60
CA ASP A 239 0.69 -6.45 28.57
C ASP A 239 0.61 -7.91 28.06
N PHE A 240 1.76 -8.57 27.89
CA PHE A 240 1.79 -10.01 27.56
C PHE A 240 1.03 -10.84 28.61
N GLU A 241 1.24 -10.53 29.90
CA GLU A 241 0.57 -11.23 31.01
C GLU A 241 -0.92 -10.90 31.07
N ALA A 242 -1.28 -9.63 30.95
CA ALA A 242 -2.67 -9.15 30.97
C ALA A 242 -3.51 -9.73 29.81
N MET A 243 -2.89 -9.92 28.64
CA MET A 243 -3.53 -10.53 27.46
C MET A 243 -3.45 -12.06 27.44
N ASN A 244 -2.90 -12.69 28.49
CA ASN A 244 -2.66 -14.13 28.57
C ASN A 244 -1.89 -14.67 27.34
N LEU A 245 -0.93 -13.89 26.84
CA LEU A 245 -0.08 -14.26 25.73
C LEU A 245 1.16 -14.98 26.26
N GLU A 246 1.36 -16.23 25.83
CA GLU A 246 2.59 -16.94 26.17
C GLU A 246 3.81 -16.29 25.52
N ARG A 247 4.87 -16.11 26.31
CA ARG A 247 6.18 -15.73 25.78
C ARG A 247 6.66 -16.85 24.85
N SER A 248 6.67 -16.59 23.55
CA SER A 248 7.14 -17.55 22.53
C SER A 248 8.67 -17.66 22.52
N SER A 249 9.23 -18.61 21.77
CA SER A 249 10.69 -18.67 21.55
C SER A 249 11.23 -17.40 20.88
N VAL A 250 10.43 -16.78 20.00
CA VAL A 250 10.76 -15.48 19.38
C VAL A 250 10.79 -14.36 20.41
N THR A 251 9.86 -14.37 21.37
CA THR A 251 9.79 -13.35 22.43
C THR A 251 11.01 -13.42 23.32
N ARG A 252 11.40 -14.62 23.78
CA ARG A 252 12.61 -14.79 24.61
C ARG A 252 13.90 -14.40 23.88
N ARG A 253 14.04 -14.78 22.61
CA ARG A 253 15.14 -14.31 21.75
C ARG A 253 15.16 -12.80 21.61
N THR A 254 13.98 -12.18 21.53
CA THR A 254 13.86 -10.72 21.45
C THR A 254 14.38 -10.06 22.74
N LEU A 255 14.03 -10.59 23.92
CA LEU A 255 14.53 -10.09 25.21
C LEU A 255 16.05 -10.22 25.32
N LEU A 256 16.62 -11.37 24.93
CA LEU A 256 18.08 -11.56 24.89
C LEU A 256 18.77 -10.54 23.96
N ALA A 257 18.15 -10.27 22.79
CA ALA A 257 18.67 -9.26 21.87
C ALA A 257 18.59 -7.84 22.46
N VAL A 258 17.52 -7.51 23.20
CA VAL A 258 17.39 -6.23 23.93
C VAL A 258 18.49 -6.06 24.97
N ALA A 259 18.78 -7.09 25.78
CA ALA A 259 19.89 -7.03 26.73
C ALA A 259 21.24 -6.80 26.04
N GLY A 260 21.47 -7.43 24.90
CA GLY A 260 22.64 -7.17 24.05
C GLY A 260 22.72 -5.71 23.56
N LEU A 261 21.59 -5.10 23.17
CA LEU A 261 21.54 -3.69 22.74
C LEU A 261 21.80 -2.70 23.88
N TRP A 262 21.49 -3.09 25.12
CA TRP A 262 21.77 -2.29 26.32
C TRP A 262 23.17 -2.50 26.87
N GLU A 263 23.93 -3.42 26.29
CA GLU A 263 25.26 -3.82 26.78
C GLU A 263 25.21 -4.29 28.25
N ASP A 264 24.07 -4.83 28.68
CA ASP A 264 23.83 -5.30 30.04
C ASP A 264 24.19 -6.77 30.18
N LYS A 265 25.21 -7.04 30.99
CA LYS A 265 25.78 -8.37 31.15
C LYS A 265 24.86 -9.31 31.89
N ASP A 266 24.26 -8.81 32.97
CA ASP A 266 23.44 -9.60 33.88
C ASP A 266 22.13 -9.99 33.18
N LEU A 267 21.53 -9.04 32.45
CA LEU A 267 20.32 -9.32 31.66
C LEU A 267 20.55 -10.32 30.52
N VAL A 268 21.76 -10.34 29.92
CA VAL A 268 22.09 -11.35 28.90
C VAL A 268 22.08 -12.76 29.50
N GLU A 269 22.69 -12.94 30.67
CA GLU A 269 22.69 -14.24 31.36
C GLU A 269 21.27 -14.63 31.79
N ASP A 270 20.52 -13.70 32.38
CA ASP A 270 19.15 -13.93 32.86
C ASP A 270 18.21 -14.34 31.72
N PHE A 271 18.19 -13.60 30.60
CA PHE A 271 17.33 -13.95 29.47
C PHE A 271 17.80 -15.21 28.74
N TRP A 272 19.10 -15.51 28.74
CA TRP A 272 19.59 -16.80 28.25
C TRP A 272 19.07 -17.96 29.11
N ASN A 273 19.17 -17.83 30.44
CA ASN A 273 18.67 -18.85 31.36
C ASN A 273 17.16 -19.07 31.20
N GLN A 274 16.38 -18.02 30.99
CA GLN A 274 14.95 -18.14 30.68
C GLN A 274 14.66 -18.91 29.39
N ILE A 275 15.53 -18.82 28.37
CA ILE A 275 15.42 -19.65 27.14
C ILE A 275 15.68 -21.11 27.48
N VAL A 276 16.76 -21.39 28.21
CA VAL A 276 17.16 -22.75 28.59
C VAL A 276 16.07 -23.41 29.44
N GLU A 277 15.61 -22.76 30.51
CA GLU A 277 14.57 -23.27 31.40
C GLU A 277 13.24 -23.55 30.66
N ALA A 278 12.83 -22.65 29.76
CA ALA A 278 11.62 -22.83 28.99
C ALA A 278 11.71 -24.04 28.04
N ARG A 279 12.90 -24.32 27.48
CA ARG A 279 13.13 -25.50 26.62
C ARG A 279 13.23 -26.77 27.44
N GLU A 280 13.93 -26.74 28.58
CA GLU A 280 14.05 -27.86 29.50
C GLU A 280 12.69 -28.32 30.02
N SER A 281 11.77 -27.37 30.29
CA SER A 281 10.38 -27.70 30.67
C SER A 281 9.63 -28.54 29.62
N ARG A 282 10.06 -28.46 28.35
CA ARG A 282 9.56 -29.23 27.21
C ARG A 282 10.45 -30.42 26.84
N ARG A 283 11.50 -30.68 27.62
CA ARG A 283 12.55 -31.68 27.36
C ARG A 283 13.29 -31.45 26.04
N GLU A 284 13.38 -30.19 25.61
CA GLU A 284 14.14 -29.73 24.46
C GLU A 284 15.39 -28.98 24.96
N GLY A 285 16.41 -28.86 24.10
CA GLY A 285 17.50 -27.91 24.32
C GLY A 285 17.34 -26.66 23.46
N PRO A 286 18.19 -25.63 23.64
CA PRO A 286 18.18 -24.45 22.79
C PRO A 286 18.50 -24.79 21.33
N GLU A 287 17.92 -24.02 20.41
CA GLU A 287 18.16 -24.16 18.96
C GLU A 287 19.41 -23.39 18.52
N SER A 288 19.94 -23.71 17.34
CA SER A 288 21.04 -22.95 16.73
C SER A 288 20.72 -21.46 16.56
N THR A 289 19.45 -21.13 16.32
CA THR A 289 18.99 -19.73 16.25
C THR A 289 19.08 -19.03 17.61
N ASP A 290 18.86 -19.73 18.72
CA ASP A 290 18.99 -19.16 20.06
C ASP A 290 20.46 -18.79 20.33
N PHE A 291 21.39 -19.70 19.96
CA PHE A 291 22.83 -19.44 20.04
C PHE A 291 23.32 -18.32 19.12
N PHE A 292 22.72 -18.15 17.94
CA PHE A 292 23.04 -17.03 17.06
C PHE A 292 22.63 -15.67 17.65
N VAL A 293 21.52 -15.62 18.40
CA VAL A 293 21.12 -14.41 19.11
C VAL A 293 22.05 -14.17 20.31
N LEU A 294 22.38 -15.23 21.05
CA LEU A 294 23.35 -15.15 22.15
C LEU A 294 24.70 -14.63 21.67
N SER A 295 25.24 -15.15 20.57
CA SER A 295 26.55 -14.73 20.03
C SER A 295 26.58 -13.23 19.69
N LYS A 296 25.47 -12.69 19.16
CA LYS A 296 25.32 -11.24 18.92
C LYS A 296 25.26 -10.44 20.22
N ALA A 297 24.52 -10.91 21.22
CA ALA A 297 24.39 -10.22 22.50
C ALA A 297 25.70 -10.22 23.31
N VAL A 298 26.42 -11.35 23.34
CA VAL A 298 27.72 -11.44 24.03
C VAL A 298 28.83 -10.70 23.30
N ARG A 299 28.72 -10.52 21.98
CA ARG A 299 29.64 -9.64 21.23
C ARG A 299 29.53 -8.20 21.72
N ALA A 300 28.31 -7.70 21.95
CA ALA A 300 28.08 -6.33 22.42
C ALA A 300 28.57 -6.13 23.86
N THR A 301 28.39 -7.13 24.72
CA THR A 301 28.79 -7.05 26.14
C THR A 301 30.23 -7.50 26.43
N GLY A 302 30.92 -8.09 25.45
CA GLY A 302 32.27 -8.66 25.59
C GLY A 302 32.32 -10.00 26.36
N GLN A 303 31.19 -10.69 26.52
CA GLN A 303 31.07 -11.93 27.32
C GLN A 303 31.17 -13.21 26.49
N VAL A 304 32.07 -13.25 25.51
CA VAL A 304 32.11 -14.38 24.55
C VAL A 304 32.39 -15.72 25.25
N SER A 305 33.18 -15.72 26.32
CA SER A 305 33.48 -16.92 27.11
C SER A 305 32.25 -17.57 27.72
N PHE A 306 31.26 -16.76 28.15
CA PHE A 306 29.99 -17.27 28.67
C PHE A 306 29.26 -18.08 27.59
N ALA A 307 29.13 -17.53 26.37
CA ALA A 307 28.43 -18.23 25.30
C ALA A 307 29.14 -19.52 24.84
N GLU A 308 30.47 -19.55 24.90
CA GLU A 308 31.26 -20.76 24.64
C GLU A 308 31.01 -21.84 25.68
N GLU A 309 30.99 -21.49 26.97
CA GLU A 309 30.65 -22.41 28.05
C GLU A 309 29.23 -22.96 27.88
N GLN A 310 28.26 -22.10 27.58
CA GLN A 310 26.88 -22.51 27.34
C GLN A 310 26.74 -23.42 26.12
N PHE A 311 27.50 -23.16 25.05
CA PHE A 311 27.50 -24.02 23.87
C PHE A 311 28.10 -25.38 24.21
N GLU A 312 29.25 -25.45 24.88
CA GLU A 312 29.86 -26.72 25.28
C GLU A 312 28.96 -27.54 26.20
N LYS A 313 28.25 -26.89 27.12
CA LYS A 313 27.28 -27.52 28.02
C LYS A 313 26.07 -28.10 27.28
N LEU A 314 25.56 -27.41 26.26
CA LEU A 314 24.26 -27.70 25.63
C LEU A 314 24.36 -28.23 24.19
N LYS A 315 25.55 -28.32 23.59
CA LYS A 315 25.74 -28.76 22.20
C LYS A 315 25.20 -30.16 21.90
N GLY A 316 25.05 -31.01 22.93
CA GLY A 316 24.44 -32.33 22.80
C GLY A 316 22.98 -32.30 22.33
N PHE A 317 22.28 -31.18 22.52
CA PHE A 317 20.91 -30.98 22.05
C PHE A 317 20.82 -30.43 20.62
N ILE A 318 21.94 -29.96 20.05
CA ILE A 318 21.99 -29.35 18.72
C ILE A 318 22.42 -30.41 17.70
N PRO A 319 21.78 -30.51 16.52
CA PRO A 319 22.25 -31.40 15.46
C PRO A 319 23.70 -31.11 15.09
N ILE A 320 24.53 -32.15 14.95
CA ILE A 320 25.98 -32.04 14.66
C ILE A 320 26.24 -31.16 13.41
N GLY A 321 25.39 -31.25 12.38
CA GLY A 321 25.50 -30.44 11.18
C GLY A 321 25.36 -28.93 11.41
N GLN A 322 24.81 -28.51 12.55
CA GLN A 322 24.63 -27.12 12.94
C GLN A 322 25.74 -26.59 13.86
N HIS A 323 26.60 -27.47 14.41
CA HIS A 323 27.66 -27.07 15.36
C HIS A 323 28.61 -26.04 14.74
N ARG A 324 29.09 -26.30 13.52
CA ARG A 324 29.98 -25.38 12.78
C ARG A 324 29.40 -23.98 12.61
N PHE A 325 28.08 -23.86 12.42
CA PHE A 325 27.43 -22.56 12.28
C PHE A 325 27.45 -21.77 13.59
N VAL A 326 27.22 -22.45 14.72
CA VAL A 326 27.28 -21.83 16.05
C VAL A 326 28.72 -21.46 16.40
N GLU A 327 29.67 -22.36 16.20
CA GLU A 327 31.11 -22.10 16.41
C GLU A 327 31.61 -20.92 15.57
N SER A 328 31.18 -20.82 14.31
CA SER A 328 31.50 -19.69 13.45
C SER A 328 30.90 -18.38 13.98
N ALA A 329 29.65 -18.40 14.47
CA ALA A 329 29.01 -17.20 15.00
C ALA A 329 29.67 -16.72 16.31
N LEU A 330 30.12 -17.64 17.17
CA LEU A 330 30.89 -17.34 18.38
C LEU A 330 32.29 -16.82 18.04
N SER A 331 32.94 -17.38 17.01
CA SER A 331 34.23 -16.90 16.53
C SER A 331 34.12 -15.46 16.02
N GLN A 332 33.09 -15.15 15.23
CA GLN A 332 32.81 -13.78 14.77
C GLN A 332 32.47 -12.82 15.92
N ALA A 333 31.96 -13.32 17.05
CA ALA A 333 31.72 -12.51 18.24
C ALA A 333 33.03 -12.02 18.91
N ARG A 334 34.17 -12.67 18.64
CA ARG A 334 35.50 -12.25 19.13
C ARG A 334 36.11 -11.15 18.27
N GLU A 335 35.70 -11.05 17.01
CA GLU A 335 36.25 -10.06 16.09
C GLU A 335 35.77 -8.66 16.50
N PRO A 336 36.66 -7.65 16.52
CA PRO A 336 36.27 -6.27 16.73
C PRO A 336 35.12 -5.93 15.79
N ARG A 337 34.13 -5.19 16.28
CA ARG A 337 33.07 -4.70 15.40
C ARG A 337 33.75 -3.85 14.34
N ASP A 338 33.70 -4.25 13.07
CA ASP A 338 33.89 -3.32 11.97
C ASP A 338 32.80 -2.27 12.19
N VAL A 339 33.16 -1.16 12.83
CA VAL A 339 32.23 -0.05 13.02
C VAL A 339 31.97 0.44 11.60
N PRO A 340 30.76 0.22 11.04
CA PRO A 340 30.42 0.87 9.79
C PRO A 340 30.57 2.35 10.10
N ASN A 341 31.50 3.03 9.43
CA ASN A 341 31.81 4.41 9.73
C ASN A 341 30.49 5.22 9.66
N PRO A 342 29.93 5.69 10.78
CA PRO A 342 28.65 6.40 10.77
C PRO A 342 28.75 7.73 10.01
N ALA A 343 29.96 8.12 9.62
CA ALA A 343 30.28 9.32 8.85
C ALA A 343 29.74 9.35 7.40
N ASN A 344 29.19 8.26 6.86
CA ASN A 344 28.78 8.21 5.44
C ASN A 344 27.26 8.36 5.19
N GLY A 345 26.44 8.60 6.21
CA GLY A 345 25.00 8.86 6.05
C GLY A 345 24.52 10.05 6.89
N PRO A 346 23.52 10.82 6.42
CA PRO A 346 22.91 11.87 7.22
C PRO A 346 22.21 11.26 8.45
N SER A 347 22.62 11.67 9.65
CA SER A 347 21.95 11.28 10.90
C SER A 347 20.60 11.98 11.03
N VAL A 348 19.60 11.28 11.57
CA VAL A 348 18.27 11.87 11.82
C VAL A 348 18.32 12.89 12.95
N THR A 349 17.66 14.03 12.75
CA THR A 349 17.41 15.02 13.82
C THR A 349 16.10 14.75 14.56
N PHE A 350 16.00 15.18 15.82
CA PHE A 350 14.77 15.07 16.59
C PHE A 350 13.61 15.78 15.89
N GLU A 351 13.84 17.00 15.38
CA GLU A 351 12.83 17.85 14.75
C GLU A 351 12.22 17.20 13.50
N GLU A 352 13.06 16.59 12.64
CA GLU A 352 12.60 15.91 11.43
C GLU A 352 11.71 14.71 11.75
N LEU A 353 12.15 13.84 12.67
CA LEU A 353 11.40 12.64 13.03
C LEU A 353 10.13 12.99 13.81
N HIS A 354 10.22 13.90 14.77
CA HIS A 354 9.08 14.36 15.55
C HIS A 354 8.04 15.04 14.66
N GLY A 355 8.45 15.92 13.74
CA GLY A 355 7.53 16.54 12.77
C GLY A 355 6.84 15.51 11.87
N GLY A 356 7.56 14.45 11.48
CA GLY A 356 6.98 13.32 10.75
C GLY A 356 5.96 12.51 11.57
N LEU A 357 6.26 12.24 12.84
CA LEU A 357 5.35 11.55 13.76
C LEU A 357 4.08 12.36 14.03
N GLN A 358 4.18 13.68 14.12
CA GLN A 358 3.00 14.56 14.25
C GLN A 358 2.05 14.44 13.05
N LYS A 359 2.59 14.34 11.82
CA LYS A 359 1.79 14.09 10.62
C LYS A 359 1.09 12.73 10.67
N LEU A 360 1.77 11.68 11.15
CA LEU A 360 1.15 10.37 11.37
C LEU A 360 0.04 10.43 12.42
N ASN A 361 0.26 11.17 13.51
CA ASN A 361 -0.74 11.39 14.55
C ASN A 361 -1.97 12.15 14.04
N ALA A 362 -1.81 13.06 13.08
CA ALA A 362 -2.93 13.69 12.41
C ALA A 362 -3.67 12.72 11.47
N ASP A 363 -2.94 11.86 10.75
CA ASP A 363 -3.54 10.85 9.85
C ASP A 363 -4.36 9.79 10.62
N ILE A 364 -3.86 9.26 11.75
CA ILE A 364 -4.63 8.29 12.55
C ILE A 364 -5.87 8.92 13.18
N ALA A 365 -5.87 10.24 13.46
CA ALA A 365 -7.05 10.94 13.95
C ALA A 365 -8.23 10.85 12.96
N MET A 366 -7.94 10.81 11.66
CA MET A 366 -8.97 10.63 10.62
C MET A 366 -9.57 9.22 10.68
N LEU A 367 -8.75 8.19 10.92
CA LEU A 367 -9.22 6.82 11.10
C LEU A 367 -10.01 6.65 12.41
N GLU A 368 -9.55 7.29 13.48
CA GLU A 368 -10.28 7.31 14.76
C GLU A 368 -11.65 7.93 14.62
N ALA A 369 -11.74 9.11 13.98
CA ALA A 369 -13.01 9.79 13.74
C ALA A 369 -13.97 8.90 12.96
N MET A 370 -13.47 8.18 11.96
CA MET A 370 -14.23 7.21 11.16
C MET A 370 -14.73 6.01 11.99
N SER A 371 -13.97 5.58 13.00
CA SER A 371 -14.29 4.40 13.82
C SER A 371 -15.29 4.67 14.96
N LYS A 372 -15.60 5.94 15.28
CA LYS A 372 -16.44 6.32 16.43
C LYS A 372 -17.86 5.76 16.36
N ASP A 373 -18.41 5.70 15.15
CA ASP A 373 -19.78 5.24 14.92
C ASP A 373 -19.85 3.70 14.78
N GLY A 374 -18.71 2.99 14.92
CA GLY A 374 -18.61 1.53 14.89
C GLY A 374 -18.08 0.93 13.58
N ALA A 375 -18.13 -0.40 13.50
CA ALA A 375 -17.62 -1.19 12.37
C ALA A 375 -18.63 -1.30 11.22
N PHE A 376 -18.78 -0.23 10.42
CA PHE A 376 -19.68 -0.18 9.26
C PHE A 376 -18.98 0.43 8.03
N VAL A 377 -19.56 0.15 6.86
CA VAL A 377 -19.12 0.74 5.58
C VAL A 377 -19.38 2.23 5.61
N GLN A 378 -18.36 2.99 5.24
CA GLN A 378 -18.35 4.44 5.37
C GLN A 378 -19.01 5.13 4.18
N ASP A 379 -19.69 6.22 4.50
CA ASP A 379 -20.10 7.19 3.50
C ASP A 379 -18.87 7.96 2.98
N TYR A 380 -18.64 7.90 1.68
CA TYR A 380 -17.57 8.59 0.97
C TYR A 380 -18.06 9.74 0.08
N SER A 381 -19.36 10.04 0.07
CA SER A 381 -19.96 11.08 -0.77
C SER A 381 -19.36 12.46 -0.51
N ASP A 382 -19.19 12.83 0.77
CA ASP A 382 -18.65 14.13 1.19
C ASP A 382 -17.15 14.07 1.56
N LYS A 383 -16.47 12.94 1.31
CA LYS A 383 -15.08 12.73 1.74
C LYS A 383 -14.11 12.83 0.57
N MET A 384 -13.07 13.64 0.75
CA MET A 384 -11.88 13.59 -0.09
C MET A 384 -11.03 12.40 0.30
N LEU A 385 -10.83 11.48 -0.65
CA LEU A 385 -10.07 10.25 -0.44
C LEU A 385 -8.68 10.38 -1.07
N PRO A 386 -7.63 9.83 -0.44
CA PRO A 386 -6.30 9.78 -1.03
C PRO A 386 -6.27 8.73 -2.15
N LEU A 387 -6.68 9.09 -3.36
CA LEU A 387 -6.75 8.14 -4.47
C LEU A 387 -5.40 7.91 -5.17
N ARG A 388 -4.40 8.77 -4.91
CA ARG A 388 -3.10 8.79 -5.61
C ARG A 388 -1.98 8.96 -4.60
N LEU A 389 -0.91 8.15 -4.72
CA LEU A 389 0.30 8.34 -3.91
C LEU A 389 1.15 9.51 -4.40
N LEU A 390 1.12 9.76 -5.70
CA LEU A 390 2.03 10.69 -6.37
C LEU A 390 1.25 11.79 -7.08
N PRO A 391 1.85 12.97 -7.26
CA PRO A 391 1.42 13.86 -8.32
C PRO A 391 1.65 13.21 -9.69
N ALA A 392 0.86 13.59 -10.70
CA ALA A 392 1.18 13.19 -12.07
C ALA A 392 2.14 14.19 -12.71
N ASP A 393 3.38 13.76 -12.89
CA ASP A 393 4.40 14.56 -13.57
C ASP A 393 3.97 14.96 -14.98
N GLY A 394 3.95 16.28 -15.21
CA GLY A 394 3.54 16.89 -16.47
C GLY A 394 2.06 16.66 -16.84
N ALA A 395 1.21 16.21 -15.91
CA ALA A 395 -0.23 16.29 -16.13
C ALA A 395 -0.67 17.75 -16.17
N LEU A 396 -1.59 18.04 -17.08
CA LEU A 396 -2.23 19.34 -17.15
C LEU A 396 -3.11 19.53 -15.90
N ASP A 397 -2.77 20.53 -15.10
CA ASP A 397 -3.51 20.91 -13.90
C ASP A 397 -4.76 21.72 -14.29
N ALA A 398 -5.74 21.04 -14.87
CA ALA A 398 -6.99 21.63 -15.31
C ALA A 398 -7.97 21.77 -14.13
N PRO A 399 -8.73 22.88 -14.03
CA PRO A 399 -9.83 22.98 -13.08
C PRO A 399 -10.83 21.83 -13.24
N GLU A 400 -11.42 21.38 -12.13
CA GLU A 400 -12.41 20.29 -12.09
C GLU A 400 -13.57 20.50 -13.09
N ALA A 401 -13.98 21.76 -13.32
CA ALA A 401 -14.99 22.10 -14.32
C ALA A 401 -14.57 21.75 -15.76
N ILE A 402 -13.30 22.01 -16.12
CA ILE A 402 -12.75 21.66 -17.44
C ILE A 402 -12.65 20.14 -17.58
N MET A 403 -12.19 19.45 -16.53
CA MET A 403 -12.09 17.99 -16.54
C MET A 403 -13.45 17.33 -16.76
N ARG A 404 -14.49 17.83 -16.08
CA ARG A 404 -15.86 17.36 -16.21
C ARG A 404 -16.45 17.66 -17.60
N GLU A 405 -16.21 18.85 -18.14
CA GLU A 405 -16.66 19.21 -19.48
C GLU A 405 -16.04 18.29 -20.55
N VAL A 406 -14.75 17.97 -20.47
CA VAL A 406 -14.11 17.00 -21.38
C VAL A 406 -14.69 15.60 -21.21
N TYR A 407 -14.92 15.17 -19.97
CA TYR A 407 -15.58 13.89 -19.72
C TYR A 407 -16.97 13.84 -20.37
N ASP A 408 -17.76 14.90 -20.22
CA ASP A 408 -19.09 15.01 -20.80
C ASP A 408 -19.03 14.98 -22.33
N MET A 409 -18.12 15.73 -22.95
CA MET A 409 -17.93 15.71 -24.40
C MET A 409 -17.52 14.34 -24.96
N MET A 410 -16.72 13.58 -24.21
CA MET A 410 -16.18 12.30 -24.67
C MET A 410 -17.09 11.10 -24.37
N THR A 411 -18.04 11.24 -23.44
CA THR A 411 -18.82 10.11 -22.93
C THR A 411 -20.34 10.33 -22.99
N THR A 412 -20.83 11.40 -23.63
CA THR A 412 -22.26 11.60 -23.95
C THR A 412 -22.46 11.56 -25.46
N GLU A 413 -23.64 11.14 -25.93
CA GLU A 413 -24.01 11.39 -27.32
C GLU A 413 -24.13 12.89 -27.53
N GLN A 414 -23.39 13.46 -28.49
CA GLN A 414 -23.69 14.80 -28.97
C GLN A 414 -25.05 14.74 -29.64
N SER A 415 -26.07 15.30 -28.99
CA SER A 415 -27.37 15.48 -29.64
C SER A 415 -27.14 16.37 -30.86
N THR A 416 -27.07 15.78 -32.04
CA THR A 416 -27.22 16.54 -33.28
C THR A 416 -28.56 17.26 -33.12
N PRO A 417 -28.63 18.60 -33.30
CA PRO A 417 -29.91 19.27 -33.37
C PRO A 417 -30.56 18.82 -34.67
N SER A 418 -31.19 17.64 -34.66
CA SER A 418 -31.95 17.16 -35.79
C SER A 418 -33.20 18.00 -35.84
N ALA A 419 -33.20 18.92 -36.80
CA ALA A 419 -34.35 19.66 -37.23
C ALA A 419 -35.43 18.68 -37.72
N GLU A 420 -36.27 18.21 -36.79
CA GLU A 420 -37.63 17.80 -37.09
C GLU A 420 -38.55 18.48 -36.07
N LEU A 421 -38.87 19.73 -36.36
CA LEU A 421 -40.18 20.29 -36.05
C LEU A 421 -41.23 19.36 -36.68
N LYS A 422 -41.72 18.39 -35.91
CA LYS A 422 -43.02 17.78 -36.18
C LYS A 422 -44.06 18.66 -35.49
N GLU A 423 -44.61 19.56 -36.29
CA GLU A 423 -45.84 20.26 -35.97
C GLU A 423 -46.99 19.26 -35.70
N ALA A 424 -47.73 19.57 -34.64
CA ALA A 424 -49.15 19.31 -34.42
C ALA A 424 -49.64 17.86 -34.29
N GLY A 425 -49.95 17.51 -33.04
CA GLY A 425 -50.84 16.43 -32.65
C GLY A 425 -51.12 16.54 -31.15
N GLU A 426 -51.94 17.52 -30.77
CA GLU A 426 -52.46 17.69 -29.41
C GLU A 426 -53.18 16.42 -28.93
N GLU A 427 -52.74 15.88 -27.80
CA GLU A 427 -53.63 15.43 -26.73
C GLU A 427 -52.83 15.38 -25.43
N ALA A 428 -52.96 16.46 -24.65
CA ALA A 428 -52.39 16.60 -23.33
C ALA A 428 -53.09 15.64 -22.35
N SER A 429 -52.39 14.59 -21.91
CA SER A 429 -52.70 13.89 -20.66
C SER A 429 -51.76 14.40 -19.57
N PRO A 430 -52.25 15.12 -18.54
CA PRO A 430 -51.43 15.62 -17.45
C PRO A 430 -51.42 14.58 -16.32
N ASP A 431 -50.74 13.45 -16.52
CA ASP A 431 -50.47 12.52 -15.41
C ASP A 431 -49.33 11.56 -15.75
N ALA A 432 -48.12 12.12 -15.79
CA ALA A 432 -46.91 11.35 -15.61
C ALA A 432 -45.92 12.23 -14.86
N SER A 433 -46.19 12.40 -13.56
CA SER A 433 -45.11 12.64 -12.60
C SER A 433 -44.20 11.42 -12.70
N GLN A 434 -43.27 11.41 -13.66
CA GLN A 434 -42.18 10.45 -13.67
C GLN A 434 -41.49 10.62 -12.31
N PRO A 435 -41.49 9.61 -11.42
CA PRO A 435 -40.68 9.70 -10.23
C PRO A 435 -39.24 9.89 -10.72
N ALA A 436 -38.59 10.95 -10.24
CA ALA A 436 -37.17 11.16 -10.47
C ALA A 436 -36.46 9.81 -10.27
N SER A 437 -35.85 9.31 -11.34
CA SER A 437 -35.06 8.08 -11.34
C SER A 437 -34.22 8.06 -10.06
N ILE A 438 -34.47 7.08 -9.18
CA ILE A 438 -33.72 6.92 -7.94
C ILE A 438 -32.28 6.63 -8.39
N ALA A 439 -31.41 7.63 -8.33
CA ALA A 439 -30.02 7.48 -8.73
C ALA A 439 -29.41 6.29 -7.98
N HIS A 440 -28.90 5.30 -8.71
CA HIS A 440 -28.28 4.14 -8.10
C HIS A 440 -27.01 4.57 -7.35
N ARG A 441 -26.88 4.12 -6.10
CA ARG A 441 -25.74 4.43 -5.24
C ARG A 441 -24.93 3.19 -4.89
N SER A 442 -23.62 3.38 -4.72
CA SER A 442 -22.74 2.35 -4.16
C SER A 442 -22.98 2.14 -2.67
N VAL A 443 -22.40 1.08 -2.12
CA VAL A 443 -22.39 0.84 -0.67
C VAL A 443 -21.63 1.92 0.12
N THR A 444 -20.76 2.68 -0.55
CA THR A 444 -20.05 3.86 -0.03
C THR A 444 -20.82 5.18 -0.26
N ASN A 445 -22.11 5.08 -0.63
CA ASN A 445 -23.04 6.18 -0.85
C ASN A 445 -22.71 7.15 -2.00
N LEU A 446 -21.92 6.72 -3.00
CA LEU A 446 -21.61 7.50 -4.20
C LEU A 446 -22.57 7.16 -5.33
N THR A 447 -22.96 8.15 -6.15
CA THR A 447 -23.75 7.89 -7.36
C THR A 447 -22.91 7.16 -8.41
N LEU A 448 -23.56 6.44 -9.33
CA LEU A 448 -22.82 5.78 -10.43
C LEU A 448 -22.14 6.80 -11.35
N SER A 449 -22.77 7.95 -11.61
CA SER A 449 -22.16 9.02 -12.42
C SER A 449 -20.90 9.57 -11.77
N ASP A 450 -20.92 9.84 -10.45
CA ASP A 450 -19.74 10.30 -9.73
C ASP A 450 -18.62 9.26 -9.74
N LEU A 451 -18.95 7.97 -9.55
CA LEU A 451 -17.97 6.89 -9.61
C LEU A 451 -17.35 6.77 -11.00
N ARG A 452 -18.15 6.83 -12.06
CA ARG A 452 -17.68 6.74 -13.44
C ARG A 452 -16.76 7.91 -13.80
N TYR A 453 -17.15 9.12 -13.43
CA TYR A 453 -16.34 10.32 -13.67
C TYR A 453 -15.03 10.30 -12.87
N GLU A 454 -15.08 10.02 -11.56
CA GLU A 454 -13.87 9.95 -10.74
C GLU A 454 -12.94 8.83 -11.21
N THR A 455 -13.50 7.70 -11.64
CA THR A 455 -12.71 6.61 -12.20
C THR A 455 -12.04 7.06 -13.50
N TRP A 456 -12.79 7.63 -14.45
CA TRP A 456 -12.25 8.15 -15.70
C TRP A 456 -11.08 9.14 -15.49
N LYS A 457 -11.24 10.05 -14.52
CA LYS A 457 -10.23 11.02 -14.12
C LYS A 457 -8.95 10.35 -13.61
N ASN A 458 -9.09 9.35 -12.73
CA ASN A 458 -7.96 8.61 -12.18
C ASN A 458 -7.36 7.60 -13.17
N LEU A 459 -8.12 7.14 -14.15
CA LEU A 459 -7.61 6.31 -15.24
C LEU A 459 -6.72 7.11 -16.18
N ASN A 460 -7.04 8.37 -16.47
CA ASN A 460 -6.13 9.26 -17.22
C ASN A 460 -4.81 9.47 -16.47
N TYR A 461 -4.87 9.60 -15.14
CA TYR A 461 -3.68 9.61 -14.28
C TYR A 461 -2.87 8.29 -14.38
N LEU A 462 -3.54 7.14 -14.32
CA LEU A 462 -2.89 5.82 -14.46
C LEU A 462 -2.24 5.63 -15.83
N LEU A 463 -2.90 6.07 -16.91
CA LEU A 463 -2.34 6.01 -18.27
C LEU A 463 -1.03 6.80 -18.38
N ARG A 464 -0.95 7.96 -17.70
CA ARG A 464 0.24 8.79 -17.65
C ARG A 464 1.37 8.12 -16.85
N LEU A 465 1.07 7.57 -15.68
CA LEU A 465 2.06 6.81 -14.90
C LEU A 465 2.57 5.59 -15.67
N ALA A 466 1.67 4.85 -16.30
CA ALA A 466 2.01 3.68 -17.10
C ALA A 466 2.96 4.05 -18.25
N GLU A 467 2.71 5.16 -18.95
CA GLU A 467 3.61 5.66 -20.00
C GLU A 467 5.02 5.96 -19.46
N LYS A 468 5.14 6.60 -18.29
CA LYS A 468 6.44 6.84 -17.61
C LYS A 468 7.14 5.52 -17.29
N HIS A 469 6.46 4.60 -16.60
CA HIS A 469 7.07 3.33 -16.17
C HIS A 469 7.39 2.39 -17.32
N ASP A 470 6.54 2.32 -18.34
CA ASP A 470 6.80 1.51 -19.54
C ASP A 470 8.00 2.07 -20.31
N SER A 471 8.13 3.40 -20.41
CA SER A 471 9.29 4.04 -21.06
C SER A 471 10.58 3.72 -20.31
N LEU A 472 10.60 3.91 -18.99
CA LEU A 472 11.77 3.58 -18.14
C LEU A 472 12.15 2.10 -18.26
N TYR A 473 11.17 1.19 -18.21
CA TYR A 473 11.42 -0.23 -18.34
C TYR A 473 11.97 -0.58 -19.74
N ASN A 474 11.39 -0.04 -20.81
CA ASN A 474 11.82 -0.29 -22.18
C ASN A 474 13.25 0.24 -22.42
N GLU A 475 13.63 1.36 -21.83
CA GLU A 475 15.01 1.87 -21.89
C GLU A 475 16.02 0.93 -21.22
N VAL A 476 15.69 0.37 -20.05
CA VAL A 476 16.55 -0.62 -19.39
C VAL A 476 16.60 -1.91 -20.21
N LEU A 477 15.46 -2.40 -20.68
CA LEU A 477 15.36 -3.61 -21.50
C LEU A 477 16.17 -3.49 -22.79
N ASN A 478 16.06 -2.37 -23.51
CA ASN A 478 16.81 -2.13 -24.74
C ASN A 478 18.33 -2.10 -24.48
N ARG A 479 18.76 -1.54 -23.34
CA ARG A 479 20.17 -1.59 -22.92
C ARG A 479 20.62 -3.02 -22.63
N SER A 480 19.83 -3.82 -21.91
CA SER A 480 20.16 -5.23 -21.65
C SER A 480 20.21 -6.05 -22.93
N ILE A 481 19.29 -5.84 -23.88
CA ILE A 481 19.31 -6.50 -25.19
C ILE A 481 20.58 -6.11 -25.97
N ALA A 482 20.93 -4.82 -26.00
CA ALA A 482 22.13 -4.33 -26.67
C ALA A 482 23.42 -4.93 -26.07
N ASN A 483 23.42 -5.18 -24.76
CA ASN A 483 24.55 -5.76 -24.03
C ASN A 483 24.52 -7.30 -23.98
N VAL A 484 23.51 -7.97 -24.57
CA VAL A 484 23.32 -9.43 -24.51
C VAL A 484 23.20 -9.94 -23.07
N GLU A 485 22.57 -9.14 -22.21
CA GLU A 485 22.29 -9.48 -20.82
C GLU A 485 20.88 -10.06 -20.67
N ARG A 486 20.64 -10.77 -19.56
CA ARG A 486 19.29 -11.25 -19.22
C ARG A 486 18.36 -10.03 -19.08
N PRO A 487 17.13 -10.07 -19.66
CA PRO A 487 16.14 -9.01 -19.45
C PRO A 487 15.91 -8.74 -17.96
N PRO A 488 15.87 -7.46 -17.55
CA PRO A 488 15.62 -7.09 -16.17
C PRO A 488 14.19 -7.46 -15.77
N GLU A 489 13.97 -7.66 -14.48
CA GLU A 489 12.61 -7.66 -13.94
C GLU A 489 12.09 -6.22 -13.86
N ARG A 490 10.78 -6.03 -14.03
CA ARG A 490 10.16 -4.71 -13.91
C ARG A 490 10.23 -4.26 -12.44
N GLU A 491 10.64 -3.02 -12.20
CA GLU A 491 10.62 -2.44 -10.86
C GLU A 491 9.17 -2.33 -10.38
N LEU A 492 8.88 -2.97 -9.26
CA LEU A 492 7.56 -2.97 -8.63
C LEU A 492 7.52 -2.08 -7.37
N GLY A 493 8.66 -1.64 -6.83
CA GLY A 493 8.71 -0.72 -5.70
C GLY A 493 8.29 0.71 -6.05
N LEU A 494 8.54 1.62 -5.11
CA LEU A 494 8.68 3.04 -5.42
C LEU A 494 10.14 3.30 -5.77
N THR A 495 10.36 4.07 -6.82
CA THR A 495 11.67 4.65 -7.11
C THR A 495 12.01 5.75 -6.09
N LYS A 496 13.29 6.14 -6.04
CA LYS A 496 13.72 7.25 -5.18
C LYS A 496 13.02 8.57 -5.54
N GLU A 497 12.84 8.84 -6.84
CA GLU A 497 12.13 10.01 -7.34
C GLU A 497 10.67 10.02 -6.85
N GLU A 498 9.97 8.90 -7.00
CA GLU A 498 8.59 8.78 -6.50
C GLU A 498 8.51 8.97 -4.98
N LEU A 499 9.50 8.48 -4.22
CA LEU A 499 9.55 8.70 -2.77
C LEU A 499 9.76 10.18 -2.41
N ASP A 500 10.59 10.91 -3.16
CA ASP A 500 10.78 12.36 -2.99
C ASP A 500 9.47 13.12 -3.26
N ASP A 501 8.66 12.67 -4.22
CA ASP A 501 7.37 13.27 -4.58
C ASP A 501 6.24 12.99 -3.57
N MET A 502 6.40 12.00 -2.68
CA MET A 502 5.39 11.63 -1.67
C MET A 502 5.39 12.52 -0.41
N HIS A 503 6.27 13.52 -0.30
CA HIS A 503 6.46 14.31 0.94
C HIS A 503 5.18 14.99 1.49
N ASP A 504 4.24 15.33 0.61
CA ASP A 504 2.97 15.99 0.93
C ASP A 504 1.77 15.01 0.92
N PHE A 505 2.00 13.71 0.84
CA PHE A 505 0.93 12.70 0.88
C PHE A 505 0.48 12.38 2.31
N GLY A 506 -0.83 12.33 2.57
CA GLY A 506 -1.41 11.83 3.82
C GLY A 506 -2.92 12.00 3.93
N LEU A 507 -3.52 11.40 4.97
CA LEU A 507 -4.97 11.48 5.23
C LEU A 507 -5.41 12.84 5.78
N SER A 508 -4.53 13.49 6.53
CA SER A 508 -4.78 14.80 7.16
C SER A 508 -4.39 15.98 6.28
N GLU A 509 -3.78 15.73 5.11
CA GLU A 509 -3.41 16.78 4.17
C GLU A 509 -4.65 17.19 3.36
N VAL A 510 -4.94 18.49 3.34
CA VAL A 510 -5.89 19.04 2.37
C VAL A 510 -5.16 19.09 1.03
N PRO A 511 -5.73 18.56 -0.07
CA PRO A 511 -5.14 18.75 -1.39
C PRO A 511 -4.93 20.24 -1.60
N ARG A 512 -3.67 20.67 -1.70
CA ARG A 512 -3.38 22.03 -2.15
C ARG A 512 -3.92 22.09 -3.57
N ASP A 513 -4.89 22.96 -3.82
CA ASP A 513 -5.12 23.49 -5.18
C ASP A 513 -3.77 24.01 -5.63
N ARG A 514 -3.06 23.21 -6.43
CA ARG A 514 -1.76 23.61 -6.96
C ARG A 514 -2.05 24.87 -7.77
N GLY A 515 -1.29 25.92 -7.45
CA GLY A 515 -1.58 27.27 -7.89
C GLY A 515 -1.84 27.32 -9.39
N THR A 516 -2.90 28.04 -9.75
CA THR A 516 -3.45 28.39 -11.08
C THR A 516 -2.45 29.12 -12.00
N ASN A 517 -1.20 28.67 -12.06
CA ASN A 517 -0.12 29.33 -12.77
C ASN A 517 0.01 28.89 -14.24
N SER A 518 -0.87 28.02 -14.73
CA SER A 518 -1.11 27.87 -16.16
C SER A 518 -2.62 27.78 -16.40
N ARG A 519 -3.18 28.69 -17.21
CA ARG A 519 -4.56 28.57 -17.68
C ARG A 519 -4.60 27.44 -18.70
N VAL A 520 -4.66 26.20 -18.22
CA VAL A 520 -4.94 25.04 -19.07
C VAL A 520 -6.29 25.30 -19.75
N THR A 521 -6.31 25.30 -21.08
CA THR A 521 -7.57 25.48 -21.83
C THR A 521 -8.31 24.15 -21.96
N LEU A 522 -9.60 24.23 -22.28
CA LEU A 522 -10.43 23.05 -22.57
C LEU A 522 -9.81 22.20 -23.69
N ASP A 523 -9.31 22.84 -24.75
CA ASP A 523 -8.71 22.17 -25.90
C ASP A 523 -7.39 21.49 -25.54
N ASP A 524 -6.54 22.13 -24.73
CA ASP A 524 -5.27 21.54 -24.29
C ASP A 524 -5.52 20.28 -23.47
N TYR A 525 -6.46 20.34 -22.52
CA TYR A 525 -6.83 19.19 -21.69
C TYR A 525 -7.44 18.06 -22.53
N LYS A 526 -8.36 18.40 -23.43
CA LYS A 526 -8.99 17.43 -24.36
C LYS A 526 -7.95 16.72 -25.23
N LYS A 527 -6.99 17.47 -25.81
CA LYS A 527 -5.90 16.91 -26.62
C LYS A 527 -5.04 15.94 -25.84
N GLU A 528 -4.66 16.29 -24.62
CA GLU A 528 -3.86 15.39 -23.77
C GLU A 528 -4.62 14.12 -23.40
N VAL A 529 -5.91 14.23 -23.05
CA VAL A 529 -6.75 13.05 -22.77
C VAL A 529 -6.88 12.16 -24.00
N MET A 530 -7.11 12.74 -25.19
CA MET A 530 -7.17 12.00 -26.45
C MET A 530 -5.85 11.28 -26.76
N ARG A 531 -4.71 11.95 -26.54
CA ARG A 531 -3.37 11.36 -26.70
C ARG A 531 -3.17 10.15 -25.78
N LEU A 532 -3.43 10.32 -24.48
CA LEU A 532 -3.30 9.25 -23.48
C LEU A 532 -4.18 8.04 -23.82
N ARG A 533 -5.41 8.29 -24.28
CA ARG A 533 -6.38 7.25 -24.65
C ARG A 533 -6.16 6.68 -26.06
N GLY A 534 -5.22 7.22 -26.83
CA GLY A 534 -4.94 6.78 -28.20
C GLY A 534 -6.09 7.06 -29.18
N VAL A 535 -6.87 8.11 -28.94
CA VAL A 535 -7.96 8.56 -29.81
C VAL A 535 -7.41 9.63 -30.74
N SER A 536 -7.50 9.44 -32.05
CA SER A 536 -7.19 10.50 -33.02
C SER A 536 -8.27 11.57 -32.98
N GLU A 537 -7.90 12.85 -33.07
CA GLU A 537 -8.86 13.91 -33.44
C GLU A 537 -9.56 13.45 -34.71
N THR A 538 -10.88 13.32 -34.65
CA THR A 538 -11.67 13.08 -35.86
C THR A 538 -11.44 14.29 -36.77
N PRO A 539 -11.06 14.10 -38.04
CA PRO A 539 -10.76 15.21 -38.95
C PRO A 539 -11.96 16.14 -39.16
#